data_AF-A0A939YAP9-F1
#
_entry.id   AF-A0A939YAP9-F1
#
_cell.length_a   1.000
_cell.length_b   1.000
_cell.length_c   1.000
_cell.angle_alpha   90.00
_cell.angle_beta   90.00
_cell.angle_gamma   90.00
#
_symmetry.space_group_name_H-M   'P 1'
#
loop_
_entity.id
_entity.type
_entity.pdbx_description
1 polymer ?
#
loop_
_entity_poly.entity_id
_entity_poly.type
_entity_poly.pdbx_seq_one_letter_code
_entity_poly.pdbx_strand_id
1 'polypeptide(L)'
;MMNRTITTILVMLCVSLCALAQKGLKINDVFEGKVILKSQMQESLIKGDNLASYNLKVLHTVKFTTPFKLRRDEIEKLFYEDMENRLSDDDENMELESRNGHLYYAIVQLSNTEKGAHRFICYQCRDKSGDYDITLVYMEGKASLADLRRTFKKNNK
;
A
#
# COMPACT_ATOMS: atom_id res chain seq x y z
N MET A 1 22.31 -5.67 -42.03
CA MET A 1 22.53 -5.95 -40.59
C MET A 1 22.15 -4.72 -39.81
N MET A 2 20.90 -4.64 -39.35
CA MET A 2 20.35 -3.46 -38.68
C MET A 2 19.78 -3.89 -37.32
N ASN A 3 20.45 -3.43 -36.26
CA ASN A 3 19.89 -3.10 -34.95
C ASN A 3 19.38 -4.24 -34.04
N ARG A 4 20.20 -5.29 -33.82
CA ARG A 4 20.02 -6.22 -32.69
C ARG A 4 20.25 -5.55 -31.32
N THR A 5 20.88 -4.37 -31.30
CA THR A 5 21.09 -3.56 -30.09
C THR A 5 19.86 -2.77 -29.66
N ILE A 6 18.95 -2.39 -30.57
CA ILE A 6 17.75 -1.60 -30.22
C ILE A 6 16.70 -2.47 -29.51
N THR A 7 16.58 -3.75 -29.88
CA THR A 7 15.59 -4.65 -29.26
C THR A 7 15.90 -4.95 -27.79
N THR A 8 17.18 -4.97 -27.41
CA THR A 8 17.60 -5.25 -26.03
C THR A 8 17.31 -4.06 -25.11
N ILE A 9 17.39 -2.83 -25.62
CA ILE A 9 17.06 -1.61 -24.86
C ILE A 9 15.54 -1.48 -24.63
N LEU A 10 14.72 -1.95 -25.58
CA LEU A 10 13.26 -1.85 -25.49
C LEU A 10 12.65 -2.83 -24.45
N VAL A 11 13.25 -4.00 -24.26
CA VAL A 11 12.80 -4.99 -23.25
C VAL A 11 13.24 -4.58 -21.83
N MET A 12 14.34 -3.84 -21.70
CA MET A 12 14.80 -3.32 -20.40
C MET A 12 13.96 -2.13 -19.91
N LEU A 13 13.20 -1.48 -20.79
CA LEU A 13 12.34 -0.34 -20.45
C LEU A 13 10.97 -0.74 -19.88
N CYS A 14 10.60 -2.03 -19.89
CA CYS A 14 9.30 -2.49 -19.40
C CYS A 14 9.26 -2.83 -17.89
N VAL A 15 10.38 -2.74 -17.16
CA VAL A 15 10.45 -3.22 -15.76
C VAL A 15 10.08 -2.15 -14.72
N SER A 16 9.91 -0.88 -15.09
CA SER A 16 9.72 0.22 -14.11
C SER A 16 8.43 1.03 -14.26
N LEU A 17 7.50 0.64 -15.13
CA LEU A 17 6.22 1.36 -15.31
C LEU A 17 5.15 1.05 -14.25
N CYS A 18 5.44 0.23 -13.23
CA CYS A 18 4.40 -0.29 -12.35
C CYS A 18 3.88 0.67 -11.27
N ALA A 19 4.56 1.77 -10.92
CA ALA A 19 4.31 2.47 -9.65
C ALA A 19 4.00 3.98 -9.74
N LEU A 20 3.56 4.53 -10.88
CA LEU A 20 3.26 5.97 -10.97
C LEU A 20 2.18 6.44 -9.96
N ALA A 21 1.26 5.56 -9.55
CA ALA A 21 0.16 5.90 -8.63
C ALA A 21 0.61 6.16 -7.17
N GLN A 22 1.69 5.53 -6.70
CA GLN A 22 2.20 5.70 -5.32
C GLN A 22 3.30 6.75 -5.22
N LYS A 23 3.62 7.41 -6.33
CA LYS A 23 4.70 8.40 -6.40
C LYS A 23 4.47 9.51 -5.37
N GLY A 24 5.52 9.80 -4.59
CA GLY A 24 5.51 10.82 -3.54
C GLY A 24 5.17 10.31 -2.15
N LEU A 25 4.77 9.04 -2.00
CA LEU A 25 4.56 8.42 -0.69
C LEU A 25 5.87 7.81 -0.17
N LYS A 26 6.13 7.98 1.12
CA LYS A 26 7.28 7.41 1.85
C LYS A 26 7.14 5.90 2.00
N ILE A 27 5.93 5.42 2.28
CA ILE A 27 5.62 3.99 2.40
C ILE A 27 5.86 3.22 1.09
N ASN A 28 5.96 3.93 -0.04
CA ASN A 28 6.33 3.35 -1.33
C ASN A 28 7.72 2.66 -1.30
N ASP A 29 8.62 3.08 -0.40
CA ASP A 29 9.92 2.41 -0.24
C ASP A 29 9.77 0.93 0.15
N VAL A 30 8.68 0.57 0.83
CA VAL A 30 8.36 -0.84 1.10
C VAL A 30 7.91 -1.55 -0.17
N PHE A 31 7.00 -0.97 -0.95
CA PHE A 31 6.52 -1.55 -2.22
C PHE A 31 7.63 -1.70 -3.27
N GLU A 32 8.63 -0.83 -3.24
CA GLU A 32 9.80 -0.87 -4.13
C GLU A 32 10.87 -1.87 -3.68
N GLY A 33 10.75 -2.43 -2.48
CA GLY A 33 11.68 -3.42 -1.97
C GLY A 33 12.92 -2.85 -1.27
N LYS A 34 12.88 -1.57 -0.83
CA LYS A 34 14.01 -0.90 -0.18
C LYS A 34 14.14 -1.24 1.30
N VAL A 35 13.02 -1.49 1.98
CA VAL A 35 12.99 -1.87 3.42
C VAL A 35 13.04 -3.39 3.61
N ILE A 36 12.27 -4.09 2.79
CA ILE A 36 12.23 -5.56 2.71
C ILE A 36 12.50 -5.93 1.26
N LEU A 37 13.28 -6.97 0.99
CA LEU A 37 13.55 -7.35 -0.40
C LEU A 37 12.28 -7.86 -1.07
N LYS A 38 12.05 -7.54 -2.35
CA LYS A 38 10.89 -8.04 -3.11
C LYS A 38 10.78 -9.56 -3.10
N SER A 39 11.91 -10.27 -3.09
CA SER A 39 11.95 -11.74 -2.99
C SER A 39 11.41 -12.30 -1.67
N GLN A 40 11.23 -11.45 -0.65
CA GLN A 40 10.68 -11.79 0.66
C GLN A 40 9.21 -11.34 0.79
N MET A 41 8.60 -10.80 -0.28
CA MET A 41 7.23 -10.31 -0.28
C MET A 41 6.32 -11.16 -1.16
N GLN A 42 5.09 -11.33 -0.70
CA GLN A 42 3.96 -11.65 -1.57
C GLN A 42 3.35 -10.32 -2.05
N GLU A 43 3.65 -9.94 -3.30
CA GLU A 43 3.12 -8.74 -3.95
C GLU A 43 1.92 -9.11 -4.85
N SER A 44 0.85 -8.32 -4.79
CA SER A 44 -0.31 -8.42 -5.66
C SER A 44 -0.74 -7.03 -6.12
N LEU A 45 -0.90 -6.86 -7.43
CA LEU A 45 -1.31 -5.59 -8.03
C LEU A 45 -2.48 -5.84 -8.97
N ILE A 46 -3.64 -5.31 -8.61
CA ILE A 46 -4.87 -5.39 -9.39
C ILE A 46 -5.20 -3.99 -9.89
N LYS A 47 -5.51 -3.87 -11.18
CA LYS A 47 -5.89 -2.61 -11.84
C LYS A 47 -7.13 -2.80 -12.72
N GLY A 48 -7.83 -1.71 -12.98
CA GLY A 48 -8.89 -1.64 -13.99
C GLY A 48 -10.18 -2.37 -13.60
N ASP A 49 -10.88 -2.93 -14.59
CA ASP A 49 -12.27 -3.39 -14.48
C ASP A 49 -12.49 -4.48 -13.41
N ASN A 50 -11.45 -5.23 -13.06
CA ASN A 50 -11.49 -6.24 -11.98
C ASN A 50 -11.82 -5.64 -10.60
N LEU A 51 -11.71 -4.31 -10.46
CA LEU A 51 -11.99 -3.58 -9.23
C LEU A 51 -13.26 -2.70 -9.32
N ALA A 52 -13.97 -2.72 -10.45
CA ALA A 52 -15.14 -1.88 -10.69
C ALA A 52 -16.26 -2.13 -9.68
N SER A 53 -16.48 -3.38 -9.27
CA SER A 53 -17.46 -3.76 -8.23
C SER A 53 -17.17 -3.16 -6.86
N TYR A 54 -15.94 -2.70 -6.63
CA TYR A 54 -15.48 -2.06 -5.39
C TYR A 54 -15.27 -0.55 -5.56
N ASN A 55 -15.63 0.04 -6.70
CA ASN A 55 -15.32 1.43 -7.07
C ASN A 55 -13.82 1.77 -6.95
N LEU A 56 -12.95 0.78 -7.08
CA LEU A 56 -11.50 0.94 -7.05
C LEU A 56 -10.93 0.88 -8.48
N LYS A 57 -9.81 1.57 -8.70
CA LYS A 57 -9.02 1.53 -9.93
C LYS A 57 -7.70 0.80 -9.72
N VAL A 58 -7.11 0.94 -8.54
CA VAL A 58 -5.85 0.30 -8.15
C VAL A 58 -6.02 -0.31 -6.77
N LEU A 59 -5.53 -1.54 -6.63
CA LEU A 59 -5.32 -2.23 -5.36
C LEU A 59 -3.93 -2.87 -5.41
N HIS A 60 -3.00 -2.36 -4.62
CA HIS A 60 -1.64 -2.87 -4.54
C HIS A 60 -1.37 -3.34 -3.12
N THR A 61 -1.05 -4.62 -2.96
CA THR A 61 -0.83 -5.25 -1.67
C THR A 61 0.56 -5.85 -1.63
N VAL A 62 1.26 -5.65 -0.52
CA VAL A 62 2.45 -6.43 -0.17
C VAL A 62 2.25 -7.07 1.20
N LYS A 63 2.60 -8.34 1.30
CA LYS A 63 2.58 -9.10 2.55
C LYS A 63 3.93 -9.75 2.78
N PHE A 64 4.42 -9.72 3.99
CA PHE A 64 5.68 -10.35 4.37
C PHE A 64 5.74 -10.60 5.87
N THR A 65 6.62 -11.51 6.26
CA THR A 65 6.94 -11.77 7.66
C THR A 65 8.38 -11.37 7.93
N THR A 66 8.64 -10.71 9.05
CA THR A 66 9.99 -10.34 9.47
C THR A 66 10.19 -10.57 10.97
N PRO A 67 11.30 -11.19 11.42
CA PRO A 67 11.64 -11.28 12.84
C PRO A 67 12.22 -9.96 13.37
N PHE A 68 12.59 -9.04 12.48
CA PHE A 68 13.37 -7.86 12.84
C PHE A 68 12.46 -6.69 13.24
N LYS A 69 12.48 -6.33 14.52
CA LYS A 69 11.79 -5.16 15.09
C LYS A 69 12.10 -3.87 14.34
N LEU A 70 13.39 -3.63 14.05
CA LEU A 70 13.84 -2.42 13.35
C LEU A 70 13.15 -2.20 12.00
N ARG A 71 12.88 -3.28 11.24
CA ARG A 71 12.18 -3.18 9.96
C ARG A 71 10.72 -2.80 10.17
N ARG A 72 10.07 -3.38 11.18
CA ARG A 72 8.69 -3.02 11.55
C ARG A 72 8.61 -1.56 12.00
N ASP A 73 9.54 -1.11 12.84
CA ASP A 73 9.62 0.28 13.31
C ASP A 73 9.85 1.27 12.14
N GLU A 74 10.69 0.90 11.18
CA GLU A 74 10.93 1.69 9.96
C GLU A 74 9.67 1.80 9.09
N ILE A 75 8.94 0.70 8.87
CA ILE A 75 7.68 0.71 8.13
C ILE A 75 6.64 1.58 8.83
N GLU A 76 6.52 1.47 10.15
CA GLU A 76 5.61 2.26 10.96
C GLU A 76 5.94 3.75 10.87
N LYS A 77 7.24 4.11 10.90
CA LYS A 77 7.71 5.47 10.68
C LYS A 77 7.32 6.01 9.30
N LEU A 78 7.59 5.25 8.23
CA LEU A 78 7.23 5.65 6.85
C LEU A 78 5.71 5.85 6.71
N PHE A 79 4.92 5.02 7.38
CA PHE A 79 3.46 5.15 7.39
C PHE A 79 3.01 6.44 8.07
N TYR A 80 3.59 6.77 9.23
CA TYR A 80 3.28 8.01 9.94
C TYR A 80 3.69 9.26 9.14
N GLU A 81 4.83 9.24 8.44
CA GLU A 81 5.24 10.36 7.57
C GLU A 81 4.21 10.62 6.45
N ASP A 82 3.63 9.57 5.86
CA ASP A 82 2.56 9.73 4.86
C ASP A 82 1.24 10.17 5.50
N MET A 83 0.96 9.75 6.73
CA MET A 83 -0.24 10.13 7.48
C MET A 83 -0.25 11.62 7.85
N GLU A 84 0.90 12.27 8.01
CA GLU A 84 0.99 13.72 8.22
C GLU A 84 0.36 14.52 7.06
N ASN A 85 0.34 13.94 5.85
CA ASN A 85 -0.22 14.56 4.64
C ASN A 85 -1.68 14.13 4.35
N ARG A 86 -2.45 13.74 5.36
CA ARG A 86 -3.87 13.32 5.21
C ARG A 86 -4.84 14.48 4.94
N LEU A 87 -6.06 14.15 4.49
CA LEU A 87 -7.11 15.12 4.12
C LEU A 87 -7.67 15.92 5.31
N SER A 88 -7.92 15.26 6.44
CA SER A 88 -8.37 15.90 7.69
C SER A 88 -8.14 14.95 8.87
N ASP A 89 -8.24 15.50 10.08
CA ASP A 89 -8.09 14.77 11.35
C ASP A 89 -9.40 14.11 11.81
N ASP A 90 -10.42 14.12 10.94
CA ASP A 90 -11.73 13.59 11.28
C ASP A 90 -11.73 12.05 11.21
N ASP A 91 -12.40 11.41 12.17
CA ASP A 91 -12.59 9.95 12.26
C ASP A 91 -13.28 9.33 11.02
N GLU A 92 -13.82 10.17 10.13
CA GLU A 92 -14.42 9.75 8.86
C GLU A 92 -13.38 9.35 7.80
N ASN A 93 -12.15 9.86 7.90
CA ASN A 93 -11.08 9.67 6.91
C ASN A 93 -9.96 8.75 7.42
N MET A 94 -10.06 8.27 8.66
CA MET A 94 -9.05 7.42 9.27
C MET A 94 -9.63 6.40 10.24
N GLU A 95 -8.92 5.29 10.40
CA GLU A 95 -9.11 4.33 11.48
C GLU A 95 -7.74 3.85 11.93
N LEU A 96 -7.40 3.97 13.21
CA LEU A 96 -6.14 3.52 13.78
C LEU A 96 -6.40 2.65 15.02
N GLU A 97 -5.64 1.58 15.14
CA GLU A 97 -5.55 0.77 16.36
C GLU A 97 -4.08 0.54 16.68
N SER A 98 -3.67 0.85 17.91
CA SER A 98 -2.33 0.57 18.43
C SER A 98 -2.40 -0.50 19.52
N ARG A 99 -1.40 -1.38 19.56
CA ARG A 99 -1.23 -2.40 20.60
C ARG A 99 0.21 -2.36 21.11
N ASN A 100 0.38 -2.37 22.42
CA ASN A 100 1.71 -2.32 23.07
C ASN A 100 2.58 -1.14 22.59
N GLY A 101 1.97 0.02 22.34
CA GLY A 101 2.69 1.23 21.89
C GLY A 101 3.08 1.22 20.41
N HIS A 102 2.51 0.31 19.62
CA HIS A 102 2.85 0.13 18.20
C HIS A 102 1.61 0.07 17.34
N LEU A 103 1.70 0.59 16.13
CA LEU A 103 0.63 0.50 15.16
C LEU A 103 0.30 -0.98 14.89
N TYR A 104 -0.95 -1.36 15.14
CA TYR A 104 -1.46 -2.71 14.88
C TYR A 104 -2.27 -2.74 13.59
N TYR A 105 -3.10 -1.72 13.38
CA TYR A 105 -3.96 -1.59 12.22
C TYR A 105 -4.19 -0.12 11.88
N ALA A 106 -4.23 0.19 10.59
CA ALA A 106 -4.56 1.51 10.09
C ALA A 106 -5.26 1.44 8.73
N ILE A 107 -6.21 2.35 8.52
CA ILE A 107 -6.65 2.79 7.19
C ILE A 107 -6.67 4.31 7.21
N VAL A 108 -5.96 4.95 6.29
CA VAL A 108 -5.85 6.41 6.20
C VAL A 108 -6.17 6.85 4.79
N GLN A 109 -7.07 7.82 4.63
CA GLN A 109 -7.29 8.51 3.38
C GLN A 109 -6.28 9.65 3.20
N LEU A 110 -5.51 9.60 2.12
CA LEU A 110 -4.47 10.58 1.79
C LEU A 110 -5.05 11.83 1.12
N SER A 111 -4.31 12.94 1.19
CA SER A 111 -4.61 14.15 0.41
C SER A 111 -4.73 13.86 -1.08
N ASN A 112 -5.81 14.38 -1.68
CA ASN A 112 -6.14 14.09 -3.07
C ASN A 112 -5.12 14.71 -4.02
N THR A 113 -4.45 13.89 -4.83
CA THR A 113 -3.54 14.35 -5.89
C THR A 113 -4.19 14.37 -7.26
N GLU A 114 -5.31 13.64 -7.46
CA GLU A 114 -6.08 13.62 -8.71
C GLU A 114 -7.52 14.10 -8.49
N LYS A 115 -8.08 14.84 -9.45
CA LYS A 115 -9.47 15.33 -9.37
C LYS A 115 -10.45 14.15 -9.38
N GLY A 116 -10.99 13.83 -8.20
CA GLY A 116 -12.15 12.94 -8.05
C GLY A 116 -11.83 11.46 -7.79
N ALA A 117 -10.61 11.11 -7.37
CA ALA A 117 -10.27 9.76 -6.91
C ALA A 117 -9.60 9.79 -5.53
N HIS A 118 -10.19 9.10 -4.55
CA HIS A 118 -9.64 8.90 -3.21
C HIS A 118 -8.43 7.96 -3.26
N ARG A 119 -7.43 8.25 -2.44
CA ARG A 119 -6.24 7.42 -2.22
C ARG A 119 -6.19 6.98 -0.76
N PHE A 120 -5.85 5.71 -0.54
CA PHE A 120 -5.75 5.14 0.81
C PHE A 120 -4.45 4.38 0.98
N ILE A 121 -3.90 4.44 2.18
CA ILE A 121 -2.89 3.50 2.67
C ILE A 121 -3.47 2.74 3.85
N CYS A 122 -3.27 1.43 3.85
CA CYS A 122 -3.65 0.55 4.94
C CYS A 122 -2.43 -0.21 5.43
N TYR A 123 -2.41 -0.46 6.73
CA TYR A 123 -1.38 -1.21 7.40
C TYR A 123 -2.02 -2.19 8.39
N GLN A 124 -1.49 -3.39 8.47
CA GLN A 124 -1.77 -4.32 9.56
C GLN A 124 -0.48 -5.04 9.93
N CYS A 125 -0.20 -5.11 11.23
CA CYS A 125 0.92 -5.86 11.78
C CYS A 125 0.44 -6.77 12.89
N ARG A 126 0.62 -8.09 12.72
CA ARG A 126 0.33 -9.08 13.75
C ARG A 126 1.63 -9.63 14.30
N ASP A 127 1.78 -9.56 15.61
CA ASP A 127 2.83 -10.29 16.32
C ASP A 127 2.45 -11.79 16.36
N LYS A 128 3.32 -12.61 15.79
CA LYS A 128 3.21 -14.07 15.76
C LYS A 128 4.46 -14.65 16.42
N SER A 129 4.43 -14.70 17.75
CA SER A 129 5.45 -15.39 18.54
C SER A 129 6.88 -14.88 18.26
N GLY A 130 7.06 -13.56 18.13
CA GLY A 130 8.36 -12.94 17.87
C GLY A 130 8.60 -12.54 16.42
N ASP A 131 7.75 -12.99 15.49
CA ASP A 131 7.72 -12.52 14.12
C ASP A 131 6.61 -11.49 13.89
N TYR A 132 6.83 -10.56 12.96
CA TYR A 132 5.85 -9.57 12.54
C TYR A 132 5.30 -9.94 11.15
N ASP A 133 4.03 -10.36 11.11
CA ASP A 133 3.27 -10.58 9.87
C ASP A 133 2.61 -9.26 9.47
N ILE A 134 3.18 -8.62 8.44
CA ILE A 134 2.82 -7.28 8.00
C ILE A 134 2.12 -7.35 6.65
N THR A 135 0.98 -6.65 6.56
CA THR A 135 0.26 -6.40 5.31
C THR A 135 0.18 -4.89 5.09
N LEU A 136 0.66 -4.43 3.93
CA LEU A 136 0.50 -3.07 3.45
C LEU A 136 -0.38 -3.08 2.21
N VAL A 137 -1.30 -2.12 2.14
CA VAL A 137 -2.21 -1.98 1.01
C VAL A 137 -2.26 -0.51 0.58
N TYR A 138 -2.13 -0.26 -0.71
CA TYR A 138 -2.47 1.00 -1.33
C TYR A 138 -3.71 0.82 -2.19
N MET A 139 -4.64 1.75 -2.08
CA MET A 139 -5.86 1.78 -2.89
C MET A 139 -6.05 3.14 -3.53
N GLU A 140 -6.60 3.14 -4.73
CA GLU A 140 -7.00 4.35 -5.43
C GLU A 140 -8.32 4.10 -6.18
N GLY A 141 -9.26 5.02 -6.09
CA GLY A 141 -10.54 4.91 -6.79
C GLY A 141 -11.58 5.92 -6.36
N LYS A 142 -12.84 5.66 -6.70
CA LYS A 142 -13.99 6.49 -6.26
C LYS A 142 -14.60 6.00 -4.95
N ALA A 143 -14.13 4.88 -4.42
CA ALA A 143 -14.58 4.35 -3.13
C ALA A 143 -14.26 5.32 -1.98
N SER A 144 -15.23 5.54 -1.11
CA SER A 144 -15.03 6.24 0.17
C SER A 144 -14.54 5.26 1.26
N LEU A 145 -14.04 5.78 2.38
CA LEU A 145 -13.70 4.94 3.53
C LEU A 145 -14.92 4.13 4.02
N ALA A 146 -16.12 4.72 3.96
CA ALA A 146 -17.36 4.04 4.33
C ALA A 146 -17.66 2.84 3.41
N ASP A 147 -17.40 2.96 2.10
CA ASP A 147 -17.56 1.85 1.15
C ASP A 147 -16.56 0.72 1.41
N LEU A 148 -15.31 1.08 1.73
CA LEU A 148 -14.27 0.13 2.12
C LEU A 148 -14.66 -0.62 3.40
N ARG A 149 -15.09 0.10 4.45
CA ARG A 149 -15.56 -0.49 5.71
C ARG A 149 -16.70 -1.50 5.49
N ARG A 150 -17.67 -1.16 4.63
CA ARG A 150 -18.80 -2.06 4.31
C ARG A 150 -18.32 -3.33 3.60
N THR A 151 -17.40 -3.18 2.64
CA THR A 151 -16.84 -4.28 1.87
C THR A 151 -16.03 -5.23 2.73
N PHE A 152 -15.13 -4.71 3.57
CA PHE A 152 -14.24 -5.53 4.39
C PHE A 152 -14.94 -6.15 5.62
N LYS A 153 -15.95 -5.51 6.21
CA LYS A 153 -16.79 -6.15 7.26
C LYS A 153 -17.61 -7.32 6.73
N LYS A 154 -18.10 -7.24 5.48
CA LYS A 154 -18.93 -8.30 4.88
C LYS A 154 -18.16 -9.60 4.65
N ASN A 155 -16.85 -9.53 4.44
CA ASN A 155 -16.01 -10.69 4.11
C ASN A 155 -15.36 -11.39 5.32
N ASN A 156 -15.62 -10.90 6.55
CA ASN A 156 -15.15 -11.51 7.81
C ASN A 156 -16.28 -12.25 8.58
N LYS A 157 -17.37 -12.60 7.89
CA LYS A 157 -18.44 -13.49 8.37
C LYS A 157 -18.41 -14.78 7.55
#